data_AF-A0A4V2AEJ3-F1
#
_entry.id   AF-A0A4V2AEJ3-F1
#
_cell.length_a   1.000
_cell.length_b   1.000
_cell.length_c   1.000
_cell.angle_alpha   90.00
_cell.angle_beta   90.00
_cell.angle_gamma   90.00
#
_symmetry.space_group_name_H-M   'P 1'
#
loop_
_entity.id
_entity.type
_entity.pdbx_description
1 polymer ?
#
loop_
_entity_poly.entity_id
_entity_poly.type
_entity_poly.pdbx_seq_one_letter_code
_entity_poly.pdbx_strand_id
1 'polypeptide(L)'
;WLNFKDALQTFHIQKDFSASFTVFFFLGLTRIVDMGTGVSSQIILTSTRWRFEFNSGILLLVASLGINYLLTSRLGILGPALSNLIAFTAYNTVRFVFLWRRYGMQPFSKESLYTLLLGAASCCAAYFPCKDHTGFGWLILRGTLFCALFVPGVVLLKLSPDVAPIWATVKKRVGIGNRQSGIGN
;
A
#
# COMPACT_ATOMS: atom_id res chain seq x y z
N TRP A 1 -11.24 3.35 -1.49
CA TRP A 1 -11.95 3.52 -2.76
C TRP A 1 -13.12 2.54 -2.89
N LEU A 2 -12.84 1.22 -2.85
CA LEU A 2 -13.83 0.13 -3.00
C LEU A 2 -15.12 0.28 -2.17
N ASN A 3 -14.98 0.73 -0.91
CA ASN A 3 -16.06 0.85 0.07
C ASN A 3 -16.42 2.30 0.42
N PHE A 4 -15.79 3.28 -0.25
CA PHE A 4 -15.83 4.66 0.20
C PHE A 4 -17.20 5.31 0.00
N LYS A 5 -17.84 5.08 -1.16
CA LYS A 5 -19.16 5.65 -1.47
C LYS A 5 -20.25 5.08 -0.54
N ASP A 6 -20.21 3.78 -0.29
CA ASP A 6 -21.17 3.11 0.59
C ASP A 6 -20.99 3.52 2.05
N ALA A 7 -19.75 3.71 2.49
CA ALA A 7 -19.47 4.24 3.83
C ALA A 7 -20.04 5.66 4.00
N LEU A 8 -19.81 6.57 3.04
CA LEU A 8 -20.36 7.93 3.10
C LEU A 8 -21.89 7.95 3.15
N GLN A 9 -22.55 7.09 2.36
CA GLN A 9 -24.01 6.97 2.37
C GLN A 9 -24.53 6.36 3.68
N THR A 10 -23.85 5.35 4.23
CA THR A 10 -24.24 4.70 5.48
C THR A 10 -24.09 5.63 6.69
N PHE A 11 -23.02 6.42 6.72
CA PHE A 11 -22.74 7.37 7.81
C PHE A 11 -23.40 8.74 7.61
N HIS A 12 -24.26 8.91 6.59
CA HIS A 12 -25.01 10.15 6.32
C HIS A 12 -24.12 11.41 6.21
N ILE A 13 -22.91 11.27 5.66
CA ILE A 13 -21.99 12.40 5.47
C ILE A 13 -22.42 13.18 4.21
N GLN A 14 -22.49 14.52 4.30
CA GLN A 14 -23.02 15.42 3.25
C GLN A 14 -22.51 15.12 1.82
N LYS A 15 -23.35 15.39 0.81
CA LYS A 15 -23.08 15.15 -0.62
C LYS A 15 -21.90 15.96 -1.21
N ASP A 16 -21.43 16.99 -0.50
CA ASP A 16 -20.31 17.85 -0.94
C ASP A 16 -18.94 17.18 -0.87
N PHE A 17 -18.82 15.96 -0.33
CA PHE A 17 -17.55 15.21 -0.24
C PHE A 17 -17.11 14.56 -1.57
N SER A 18 -17.63 15.00 -2.71
CA SER A 18 -17.23 14.49 -4.03
C SER A 18 -15.72 14.68 -4.30
N ALA A 19 -15.16 15.81 -3.87
CA ALA A 19 -13.71 16.04 -3.93
C ALA A 19 -12.91 15.08 -3.02
N SER A 20 -13.48 14.70 -1.87
CA SER A 20 -12.86 13.81 -0.90
C SER A 20 -12.68 12.38 -1.43
N PHE A 21 -13.54 11.92 -2.34
CA PHE A 21 -13.34 10.63 -3.01
C PHE A 21 -12.00 10.57 -3.77
N THR A 22 -11.73 11.62 -4.54
CA THR A 22 -10.50 11.76 -5.32
C THR A 22 -9.28 11.94 -4.40
N VAL A 23 -9.43 12.69 -3.30
CA VAL A 23 -8.40 12.80 -2.24
C VAL A 23 -8.03 11.42 -1.68
N PHE A 24 -9.03 10.64 -1.26
CA PHE A 24 -8.81 9.30 -0.70
C PHE A 24 -8.15 8.34 -1.69
N PHE A 25 -8.45 8.49 -2.98
CA PHE A 25 -7.79 7.71 -4.03
C PHE A 25 -6.30 8.05 -4.12
N PHE A 26 -5.94 9.34 -4.21
CA PHE A 26 -4.53 9.77 -4.25
C PHE A 26 -3.77 9.43 -2.97
N LEU A 27 -4.40 9.56 -1.80
CA LEU A 27 -3.81 9.13 -0.53
C LEU A 27 -3.57 7.62 -0.49
N GLY A 28 -4.52 6.82 -0.98
CA GLY A 28 -4.35 5.37 -1.10
C GLY A 28 -3.19 4.99 -2.00
N LEU A 29 -3.06 5.63 -3.17
CA LEU A 29 -1.92 5.44 -4.07
C LEU A 29 -0.59 5.82 -3.40
N THR A 30 -0.56 6.96 -2.69
CA THR A 30 0.61 7.40 -1.94
C THR A 30 1.05 6.33 -0.94
N ARG A 31 0.10 5.72 -0.22
CA ARG A 31 0.39 4.63 0.73
C ARG A 31 0.92 3.37 0.06
N ILE A 32 0.41 3.01 -1.11
CA ILE A 32 0.95 1.87 -1.88
C ILE A 32 2.42 2.13 -2.26
N VAL A 33 2.73 3.34 -2.74
CA VAL A 33 4.11 3.73 -3.09
C VAL A 33 5.00 3.72 -1.84
N ASP A 34 4.55 4.34 -0.76
CA ASP A 34 5.29 4.46 0.50
C ASP A 34 5.60 3.08 1.11
N MET A 35 4.61 2.19 1.19
CA MET A 35 4.81 0.85 1.73
C MET A 35 5.65 -0.05 0.82
N GLY A 36 5.46 0.05 -0.51
CA GLY A 36 6.25 -0.76 -1.46
C GLY A 36 7.73 -0.37 -1.51
N THR A 37 8.05 0.88 -1.18
CA THR A 37 9.41 1.43 -1.24
C THR A 37 10.09 1.50 0.13
N GLY A 38 9.35 1.32 1.23
CA GLY A 38 9.87 1.41 2.60
C GLY A 38 11.07 0.51 2.89
N VAL A 39 11.13 -0.67 2.26
CA VAL A 39 12.28 -1.59 2.36
C VAL A 39 13.57 -0.93 1.82
N SER A 40 13.47 -0.11 0.78
CA SER A 40 14.62 0.62 0.22
C SER A 40 15.23 1.59 1.23
N SER A 41 14.40 2.25 2.06
CA SER A 41 14.88 3.13 3.13
C SER A 41 15.63 2.35 4.21
N GLN A 42 15.08 1.20 4.62
CA GLN A 42 15.71 0.32 5.62
C GLN A 42 17.07 -0.20 5.14
N ILE A 43 17.19 -0.56 3.86
CA ILE A 43 18.47 -0.99 3.26
C ILE A 43 19.53 0.14 3.33
N ILE A 44 19.14 1.38 3.01
CA ILE A 44 20.09 2.51 3.03
C ILE A 44 20.51 2.84 4.47
N LEU A 45 19.56 2.85 5.42
CA LEU A 45 19.80 3.18 6.82
C LEU A 45 20.69 2.17 7.54
N THR A 46 20.55 0.89 7.23
CA THR A 46 21.40 -0.18 7.81
C THR A 46 22.80 -0.23 7.17
N SER A 47 22.99 0.44 6.03
CA SER A 47 24.28 0.57 5.36
C SER A 47 25.11 1.75 5.88
N THR A 48 26.38 1.84 5.47
CA THR A 48 27.27 2.98 5.79
C THR A 48 26.84 4.32 5.17
N ARG A 49 25.69 4.38 4.48
CA ARG A 49 25.20 5.55 3.72
C ARG A 49 24.01 6.27 4.32
N TRP A 50 23.79 6.15 5.62
CA TRP A 50 22.77 6.90 6.36
C TRP A 50 22.82 8.43 6.11
N ARG A 51 24.01 9.01 5.87
CA ARG A 51 24.17 10.46 5.59
C ARG A 51 23.51 10.88 4.27
N PHE A 52 23.53 10.01 3.26
CA PHE A 52 22.84 10.27 2.00
C PHE A 52 21.32 10.27 2.20
N GLU A 53 20.81 9.30 2.96
CA GLU A 53 19.39 9.20 3.30
C GLU A 53 18.91 10.45 4.04
N PHE A 54 19.70 10.90 5.03
CA PHE A 54 19.40 12.10 5.79
C PHE A 54 19.36 13.36 4.92
N ASN A 55 20.40 13.58 4.10
CA ASN A 55 20.48 14.77 3.23
C ASN A 55 19.38 14.78 2.16
N SER A 56 19.12 13.63 1.52
CA SER A 56 18.06 13.51 0.51
C SER A 56 16.67 13.68 1.14
N GLY A 57 16.47 13.20 2.37
CA GLY A 57 15.25 13.40 3.14
C GLY A 57 14.99 14.88 3.47
N ILE A 58 16.02 15.62 3.88
CA ILE A 58 15.90 17.08 4.12
C ILE A 58 15.55 17.83 2.84
N LEU A 59 16.27 17.57 1.74
CA LEU A 59 16.00 18.21 0.46
C LEU A 59 14.56 17.94 0.00
N LEU A 60 14.09 16.71 0.16
CA LEU A 60 12.73 16.34 -0.15
C LEU A 60 11.73 17.05 0.77
N LEU A 61 12.00 17.14 2.07
CA LEU A 61 11.10 17.80 3.01
C LEU A 61 10.88 19.26 2.59
N VAL A 62 11.95 19.99 2.26
CA VAL A 62 11.86 21.37 1.78
C VAL A 62 11.09 21.45 0.45
N ALA A 63 11.39 20.57 -0.51
CA ALA A 63 10.67 20.53 -1.78
C ALA A 63 9.19 20.18 -1.61
N SER A 64 8.88 19.24 -0.73
CA SER A 64 7.52 18.80 -0.41
C SER A 64 6.71 19.92 0.19
N LEU A 65 7.28 20.71 1.12
CA LEU A 65 6.62 21.89 1.67
C LEU A 65 6.33 22.93 0.58
N GLY A 66 7.28 23.19 -0.32
CA GLY A 66 7.08 24.12 -1.44
C GLY A 66 5.97 23.67 -2.40
N ILE A 67 5.99 22.40 -2.81
CA ILE A 67 4.97 21.81 -3.70
C ILE A 67 3.62 21.79 -2.99
N ASN A 68 3.58 21.43 -1.71
CA ASN A 68 2.36 21.38 -0.92
C ASN A 68 1.71 22.76 -0.81
N TYR A 69 2.49 23.81 -0.52
CA TYR A 69 1.99 25.18 -0.47
C TYR A 69 1.40 25.63 -1.82
N LEU A 70 2.15 25.43 -2.92
CA LEU A 70 1.72 25.83 -4.25
C LEU A 70 0.44 25.11 -4.70
N LEU A 71 0.37 23.79 -4.48
CA LEU A 71 -0.78 22.98 -4.87
C LEU A 71 -1.99 23.22 -3.97
N THR A 72 -1.80 23.47 -2.67
CA THR A 72 -2.90 23.78 -1.75
C THR A 72 -3.55 25.11 -2.12
N SER A 73 -2.75 26.13 -2.46
CA SER A 73 -3.27 27.43 -2.89
C SER A 73 -4.10 27.35 -4.18
N ARG A 74 -3.77 26.44 -5.11
CA ARG A 74 -4.49 26.30 -6.40
C ARG A 74 -5.61 25.27 -6.41
N LEU A 75 -5.48 24.18 -5.66
CA LEU A 75 -6.35 22.99 -5.73
C LEU A 75 -7.11 22.71 -4.43
N GLY A 76 -6.98 23.57 -3.42
CA GLY A 76 -7.61 23.40 -2.12
C GLY A 76 -7.27 22.05 -1.49
N ILE A 77 -8.29 21.27 -1.12
CA ILE A 77 -8.12 19.97 -0.43
C ILE A 77 -7.46 18.88 -1.29
N LEU A 78 -7.50 18.99 -2.62
CA LEU A 78 -6.80 18.06 -3.51
C LEU A 78 -5.29 18.33 -3.54
N GLY A 79 -4.89 19.56 -3.22
CA GLY A 79 -3.49 19.99 -3.24
C GLY A 79 -2.59 19.15 -2.32
N PRO A 80 -2.95 18.97 -1.03
CA PRO A 80 -2.20 18.11 -0.13
C PRO A 80 -2.10 16.65 -0.59
N ALA A 81 -3.17 16.08 -1.14
CA ALA A 81 -3.17 14.68 -1.59
C ALA A 81 -2.23 14.46 -2.77
N LEU A 82 -2.29 15.36 -3.76
CA LEU A 82 -1.46 15.27 -4.96
C LEU A 82 0.01 15.64 -4.67
N SER A 83 0.26 16.65 -3.84
CA SER A 83 1.61 17.01 -3.43
C SER A 83 2.32 15.88 -2.69
N ASN A 84 1.61 15.19 -1.79
CA ASN A 84 2.14 14.01 -1.13
C ASN A 84 2.50 12.91 -2.14
N LEU A 85 1.59 12.59 -3.07
CA LEU A 85 1.88 11.58 -4.09
C LEU A 85 3.14 11.94 -4.88
N ILE A 86 3.25 13.19 -5.36
CA ILE A 86 4.42 13.66 -6.11
C ILE A 86 5.69 13.58 -5.26
N ALA A 87 5.66 14.07 -4.02
CA ALA A 87 6.81 14.09 -3.13
C ALA A 87 7.29 12.66 -2.82
N PHE A 88 6.39 11.76 -2.43
CA PHE A 88 6.73 10.36 -2.15
C PHE A 88 7.23 9.64 -3.40
N THR A 89 6.61 9.84 -4.56
CA THR A 89 7.09 9.24 -5.81
C THR A 89 8.49 9.76 -6.16
N ALA A 90 8.72 11.08 -6.14
CA ALA A 90 10.01 11.68 -6.44
C ALA A 90 11.11 11.16 -5.49
N TYR A 91 10.80 11.08 -4.19
CA TYR A 91 11.74 10.57 -3.19
C TYR A 91 12.14 9.13 -3.44
N ASN A 92 11.15 8.30 -3.74
CA ASN A 92 11.37 6.90 -4.00
C ASN A 92 12.11 6.68 -5.31
N THR A 93 11.90 7.52 -6.32
CA THR A 93 12.74 7.53 -7.53
C THR A 93 14.19 7.87 -7.22
N VAL A 94 14.46 8.90 -6.41
CA VAL A 94 15.83 9.26 -6.02
C VAL A 94 16.52 8.11 -5.29
N ARG A 95 15.86 7.49 -4.31
CA ARG A 95 16.37 6.32 -3.58
C ARG A 95 16.62 5.13 -4.52
N PHE A 96 15.67 4.83 -5.39
CA PHE A 96 15.79 3.76 -6.36
C PHE A 96 17.01 3.95 -7.27
N VAL A 97 17.17 5.16 -7.86
CA VAL A 97 18.31 5.48 -8.72
C VAL A 97 19.63 5.38 -7.95
N PHE A 98 19.66 5.83 -6.69
CA PHE A 98 20.85 5.73 -5.85
C PHE A 98 21.24 4.28 -5.55
N LEU A 99 20.28 3.46 -5.14
CA LEU A 99 20.47 2.03 -4.89
C LEU A 99 20.96 1.30 -6.14
N TRP A 100 20.32 1.56 -7.27
CA TRP A 100 20.69 0.93 -8.54
C TRP A 100 22.10 1.33 -8.97
N ARG A 101 22.44 2.63 -8.96
CA ARG A 101 23.77 3.10 -9.40
C ARG A 101 24.91 2.62 -8.53
N ARG A 102 24.69 2.41 -7.22
CA ARG A 102 25.82 2.15 -6.31
C ARG A 102 25.85 0.79 -5.65
N TYR A 103 24.73 0.07 -5.63
CA TYR A 103 24.71 -1.31 -5.18
C TYR A 103 24.31 -2.29 -6.29
N GLY A 104 23.85 -1.81 -7.45
CA GLY A 104 23.33 -2.67 -8.51
C GLY A 104 22.06 -3.42 -8.09
N MET A 105 21.46 -3.06 -6.95
CA MET A 105 20.34 -3.77 -6.37
C MET A 105 19.02 -3.14 -6.82
N GLN A 106 18.09 -3.98 -7.29
CA GLN A 106 16.72 -3.60 -7.57
C GLN A 106 15.85 -3.99 -6.35
N PRO A 107 15.26 -3.04 -5.62
CA PRO A 107 14.45 -3.34 -4.44
C PRO A 107 13.10 -3.98 -4.81
N PHE A 108 12.70 -3.92 -6.07
CA PHE A 108 11.49 -4.53 -6.59
C PHE A 108 11.81 -5.80 -7.35
N SER A 109 11.27 -6.92 -6.90
CA SER A 109 11.39 -8.20 -7.57
C SER A 109 10.19 -8.45 -8.50
N LYS A 110 10.24 -9.51 -9.32
CA LYS A 110 9.11 -9.88 -10.20
C LYS A 110 7.86 -10.21 -9.37
N GLU A 111 8.07 -10.74 -8.18
CA GLU A 111 7.06 -11.06 -7.19
C GLU A 111 6.37 -9.80 -6.63
N SER A 112 7.09 -8.67 -6.50
CA SER A 112 6.48 -7.37 -6.15
C SER A 112 5.49 -6.91 -7.22
N LEU A 113 5.82 -7.10 -8.50
CA LEU A 113 4.92 -6.78 -9.61
C LEU A 113 3.69 -7.72 -9.62
N TYR A 114 3.89 -9.02 -9.43
CA TYR A 114 2.77 -9.97 -9.33
C TYR A 114 1.86 -9.68 -8.14
N THR A 115 2.41 -9.20 -7.01
CA THR A 115 1.61 -8.78 -5.85
C THR A 115 0.75 -7.57 -6.18
N LEU A 116 1.30 -6.58 -6.88
CA LEU A 116 0.56 -5.40 -7.33
C LEU A 116 -0.56 -5.79 -8.29
N LEU A 117 -0.28 -6.65 -9.27
CA LEU A 117 -1.26 -7.15 -10.24
C LEU A 117 -2.36 -7.97 -9.56
N LEU A 118 -2.00 -8.84 -8.62
CA LEU A 118 -2.97 -9.60 -7.82
C LEU A 118 -3.84 -8.67 -6.99
N GLY A 119 -3.27 -7.64 -6.35
CA GLY A 119 -4.02 -6.63 -5.61
C GLY A 119 -5.01 -5.87 -6.48
N ALA A 120 -4.57 -5.44 -7.68
CA ALA A 120 -5.44 -4.79 -8.65
C ALA A 120 -6.56 -5.73 -9.14
N ALA A 121 -6.22 -6.98 -9.48
CA ALA A 121 -7.18 -7.99 -9.92
C ALA A 121 -8.21 -8.32 -8.82
N SER A 122 -7.79 -8.52 -7.58
CA SER A 122 -8.67 -8.76 -6.42
C SER A 122 -9.56 -7.55 -6.14
N CYS A 123 -9.05 -6.33 -6.31
CA CYS A 123 -9.84 -5.10 -6.18
C CYS A 123 -10.93 -5.03 -7.26
N CYS A 124 -10.58 -5.28 -8.52
CA CYS A 124 -11.53 -5.35 -9.64
C CYS A 124 -12.59 -6.45 -9.42
N ALA A 125 -12.15 -7.66 -9.05
CA ALA A 125 -13.02 -8.81 -8.81
C ALA A 125 -13.97 -8.58 -7.64
N ALA A 126 -13.57 -7.83 -6.62
CA ALA A 126 -14.47 -7.44 -5.52
C ALA A 126 -15.39 -6.26 -5.88
N TYR A 127 -14.99 -5.40 -6.81
CA TYR A 127 -15.74 -4.21 -7.21
C TYR A 127 -16.90 -4.51 -8.16
N PHE A 128 -16.66 -5.26 -9.24
CA PHE A 128 -17.66 -5.49 -10.29
C PHE A 128 -18.95 -6.19 -9.82
N PRO A 129 -18.91 -7.25 -8.99
CA PRO A 129 -20.12 -7.98 -8.58
C PRO A 129 -21.01 -7.18 -7.63
N CYS A 130 -20.43 -6.26 -6.86
CA CYS A 130 -21.17 -5.56 -5.81
C CYS A 130 -21.55 -4.12 -6.21
N LYS A 131 -21.18 -3.67 -7.42
CA LYS A 131 -21.33 -2.28 -7.91
C LYS A 131 -22.72 -1.65 -7.63
N ASP A 132 -23.79 -2.43 -7.77
CA ASP A 132 -25.17 -1.90 -7.76
C ASP A 132 -25.87 -1.98 -6.39
N HIS A 133 -25.23 -2.58 -5.38
CA HIS A 133 -25.83 -2.80 -4.06
C HIS A 133 -25.19 -1.92 -2.98
N THR A 134 -26.02 -1.13 -2.30
CA THR A 134 -25.62 -0.23 -1.20
C THR A 134 -26.18 -0.74 0.14
N GLY A 135 -25.34 -0.88 1.16
CA GLY A 135 -25.77 -1.28 2.51
C GLY A 135 -24.62 -1.82 3.37
N PHE A 136 -24.79 -1.83 4.70
CA PHE A 136 -23.75 -2.25 5.65
C PHE A 136 -23.28 -3.70 5.42
N GLY A 137 -24.21 -4.60 5.06
CA GLY A 137 -23.87 -5.99 4.71
C GLY A 137 -22.98 -6.10 3.46
N TRP A 138 -23.26 -5.30 2.43
CA TRP A 138 -22.47 -5.28 1.19
C TRP A 138 -21.09 -4.63 1.39
N LEU A 139 -20.98 -3.65 2.28
CA LEU A 139 -19.71 -3.04 2.69
C LEU A 139 -18.75 -4.09 3.29
N ILE A 140 -19.27 -4.90 4.23
CA ILE A 140 -18.52 -5.99 4.87
C ILE A 140 -18.21 -7.10 3.86
N LEU A 141 -19.16 -7.45 3.00
CA LEU A 141 -18.98 -8.50 2.01
C LEU A 141 -17.89 -8.14 1.00
N ARG A 142 -17.86 -6.91 0.48
CA ARG A 142 -16.82 -6.44 -0.46
C ARG A 142 -15.42 -6.50 0.17
N GLY A 143 -15.28 -6.05 1.42
CA GLY A 143 -14.02 -6.11 2.16
C GLY A 143 -13.58 -7.56 2.41
N THR A 144 -14.51 -8.40 2.84
CA THR A 144 -14.28 -9.84 3.06
C THR A 144 -13.88 -10.54 1.76
N LEU A 145 -14.56 -10.26 0.64
CA LEU A 145 -14.27 -10.85 -0.66
C LEU A 145 -12.89 -10.43 -1.18
N PHE A 146 -12.51 -9.15 -1.02
CA PHE A 146 -11.17 -8.69 -1.34
C PHE A 146 -10.10 -9.46 -0.52
N CYS A 147 -10.29 -9.57 0.80
CA CYS A 147 -9.38 -10.31 1.67
C CYS A 147 -9.33 -11.81 1.31
N ALA A 148 -10.47 -12.42 1.01
CA ALA A 148 -10.59 -13.82 0.66
C ALA A 148 -9.94 -14.16 -0.69
N LEU A 149 -9.83 -13.20 -1.62
CA LEU A 149 -9.11 -13.40 -2.88
C LEU A 149 -7.62 -13.07 -2.73
N PHE A 150 -7.30 -11.97 -2.05
CA PHE A 150 -5.94 -11.47 -1.93
C PHE A 150 -5.06 -12.33 -1.02
N VAL A 151 -5.54 -12.69 0.18
CA VAL A 151 -4.72 -13.42 1.17
C VAL A 151 -4.32 -14.82 0.66
N PRO A 152 -5.24 -15.67 0.16
CA PRO A 152 -4.87 -16.96 -0.40
C PRO A 152 -4.01 -16.81 -1.66
N GLY A 153 -4.29 -15.83 -2.53
CA GLY A 153 -3.50 -15.57 -3.72
C GLY A 153 -2.03 -15.29 -3.40
N VAL A 154 -1.76 -14.46 -2.39
CA VAL A 154 -0.39 -14.15 -1.93
C VAL A 154 0.31 -15.39 -1.35
N VAL A 155 -0.41 -16.19 -0.57
CA VAL A 155 0.13 -17.41 0.08
C VAL A 155 0.42 -18.52 -0.94
N LEU A 156 -0.49 -18.77 -1.88
CA LEU A 156 -0.36 -19.83 -2.88
C LEU A 156 0.74 -19.51 -3.90
N LEU A 157 0.82 -18.26 -4.35
CA LEU A 157 1.82 -17.81 -5.32
C LEU A 157 3.20 -17.55 -4.70
N LYS A 158 3.34 -17.70 -3.36
CA LYS A 158 4.58 -17.45 -2.60
C LYS A 158 5.24 -16.12 -2.98
N LEU A 159 4.42 -15.06 -3.09
CA LEU A 159 4.86 -13.77 -3.63
C LEU A 159 5.85 -13.02 -2.73
N SER A 160 6.04 -13.47 -1.49
CA SER A 160 7.15 -13.00 -0.68
C SER A 160 7.62 -14.12 0.26
N PRO A 161 8.95 -14.29 0.41
CA PRO A 161 9.51 -15.24 1.37
C PRO A 161 9.12 -14.92 2.82
N ASP A 162 8.79 -13.66 3.11
CA ASP A 162 8.36 -13.22 4.45
C ASP A 162 6.94 -13.65 4.79
N VAL A 163 6.11 -13.96 3.79
CA VAL A 163 4.71 -14.37 4.01
C VAL A 163 4.64 -15.78 4.58
N ALA A 164 5.52 -16.69 4.15
CA ALA A 164 5.53 -18.08 4.61
C ALA A 164 5.68 -18.24 6.15
N PRO A 165 6.66 -17.59 6.83
CA PRO A 165 6.81 -17.69 8.28
C PRO A 165 5.67 -17.01 9.04
N ILE A 166 5.15 -15.89 8.52
CA ILE A 166 3.98 -15.21 9.11
C ILE A 166 2.76 -16.12 9.02
N TRP A 167 2.53 -16.75 7.87
CA TRP A 167 1.43 -17.68 7.66
C TRP A 167 1.52 -18.91 8.56
N ALA A 168 2.72 -19.45 8.78
CA ALA A 168 2.95 -20.53 9.74
C ALA A 168 2.58 -20.11 11.18
N THR A 169 2.94 -18.89 11.57
CA THR A 169 2.61 -18.32 12.88
C THR A 169 1.10 -18.13 13.05
N VAL A 170 0.42 -17.60 12.03
CA VAL A 170 -1.03 -17.43 12.01
C VAL A 170 -1.74 -18.78 12.11
N LYS A 171 -1.34 -19.77 11.31
CA LYS A 171 -1.87 -21.15 11.39
C LYS A 171 -1.74 -21.76 12.78
N LYS A 172 -0.62 -21.53 13.46
CA LYS A 172 -0.38 -22.00 14.83
C LYS A 172 -1.30 -21.32 15.84
N ARG A 173 -1.55 -20.01 15.71
CA ARG A 173 -2.42 -19.24 16.63
C ARG A 173 -3.91 -19.51 16.41
N VAL A 174 -4.33 -19.80 15.18
CA VAL A 174 -5.73 -20.10 14.81
C VAL A 174 -6.07 -21.58 15.03
N GLY A 175 -5.10 -22.43 15.42
CA GLY A 175 -5.35 -23.84 15.72
C GLY A 175 -5.53 -24.73 14.48
N ILE A 176 -5.26 -24.21 13.29
CA ILE A 176 -5.34 -24.94 11.99
C ILE A 176 -4.00 -25.66 11.68
N GLY A 177 -2.97 -25.44 12.49
CA GLY A 177 -1.71 -26.18 12.40
C GLY A 177 -1.84 -27.56 13.04
N ASN A 178 -1.74 -28.61 12.21
CA ASN A 178 -1.62 -29.99 12.68
C ASN A 178 -0.67 -30.08 13.88
N ARG A 179 -1.15 -30.72 14.95
CA ARG A 179 -0.32 -31.35 15.98
C ARG A 179 0.69 -32.24 15.26
N GLN A 180 1.88 -31.74 14.95
CA GLN A 180 3.02 -32.63 14.77
C GLN A 180 3.36 -33.13 16.15
N SER A 181 2.79 -34.30 16.46
CA SER A 181 3.16 -35.14 17.58
C SER A 181 4.68 -35.23 17.60
N GLY A 182 5.28 -34.82 18.71
CA GLY A 182 6.53 -35.44 19.11
C GLY A 182 6.29 -36.95 19.20
N ILE A 183 7.22 -37.71 18.65
CA ILE A 183 8.00 -38.78 19.30
C ILE A 183 9.01 -39.18 18.22
N GLY A 184 10.21 -38.59 18.33
CA GLY A 184 11.38 -39.24 17.78
C GLY A 184 11.63 -40.51 18.60
N ASN A 185 11.92 -41.59 17.89
CA ASN A 185 12.49 -42.81 18.44
C ASN A 185 13.82 -42.54 19.14
#